data_AF-A0A5C4VUE2-F1
#
_entry.id   AF-A0A5C4VUE2-F1
#
_cell.length_a   1.000
_cell.length_b   1.000
_cell.length_c   1.000
_cell.angle_alpha   90.00
_cell.angle_beta   90.00
_cell.angle_gamma   90.00
#
_symmetry.space_group_name_H-M   'P 1'
#
loop_
_entity.id
_entity.type
_entity.pdbx_description
1 polymer ?
#
loop_
_entity_poly.entity_id
_entity_poly.type
_entity_poly.pdbx_seq_one_letter_code
_entity_poly.pdbx_strand_id
1 'polypeptide(L)'
;MVASRSARERKAAAQAGPLARVRIEVGAQEQFVYKISCTECRAKGDRAWSAYRPGEDNGFMAAMDRWTFHLSERHPGSDAPCLEFLAAAQQRLHERRSARPIPPAQD
;
A
#
# COMPACT_ATOMS: atom_id res chain seq x y z
N MET A 1 -25.24 -1.87 -1.19
CA MET A 1 -24.73 -0.79 -0.32
C MET A 1 -23.21 -0.78 -0.42
N VAL A 2 -22.58 0.32 -0.82
CA VAL A 2 -21.12 0.45 -0.86
C VAL A 2 -20.60 0.67 0.56
N ALA A 3 -19.58 -0.06 0.99
CA ALA A 3 -19.01 0.09 2.34
C ALA A 3 -18.52 1.53 2.57
N SER A 4 -18.90 2.11 3.72
CA SER A 4 -18.47 3.44 4.12
C SER A 4 -16.95 3.54 4.26
N ARG A 5 -16.41 4.76 4.18
CA ARG A 5 -14.99 5.05 4.43
C ARG A 5 -14.49 4.38 5.71
N SER A 6 -15.20 4.54 6.82
CA SER A 6 -14.81 3.97 8.12
C SER A 6 -14.82 2.44 8.11
N ALA A 7 -15.74 1.81 7.39
CA ALA A 7 -15.76 0.35 7.24
C ALA A 7 -14.54 -0.14 6.43
N ARG A 8 -14.18 0.57 5.36
CA ARG A 8 -12.99 0.28 4.55
C ARG A 8 -11.70 0.49 5.34
N GLU A 9 -11.60 1.56 6.14
CA GLU A 9 -10.46 1.83 7.02
C GLU A 9 -10.24 0.69 8.02
N ARG A 10 -11.31 0.25 8.71
CA ARG A 10 -11.22 -0.85 9.67
C ARG A 10 -10.79 -2.16 9.01
N LYS A 11 -11.35 -2.48 7.84
CA LYS A 11 -10.96 -3.68 7.09
C LYS A 11 -9.49 -3.63 6.68
N ALA A 12 -9.04 -2.48 6.17
CA ALA A 12 -7.65 -2.29 5.77
C ALA A 12 -6.69 -2.35 6.97
N ALA A 13 -7.07 -1.77 8.12
CA ALA A 13 -6.29 -1.85 9.35
C ALA A 13 -6.17 -3.29 9.86
N ALA A 14 -7.27 -4.04 9.86
CA ALA A 14 -7.26 -5.46 10.25
C ALA A 14 -6.32 -6.30 9.36
N GLN A 15 -6.29 -6.01 8.06
CA GLN A 15 -5.38 -6.70 7.14
C GLN A 15 -3.91 -6.26 7.29
N ALA A 16 -3.67 -4.97 7.51
CA ALA A 16 -2.32 -4.42 7.58
C ALA A 16 -1.57 -4.81 8.86
N GLY A 17 -2.28 -5.21 9.92
CA GLY A 17 -1.67 -5.69 11.16
C GLY A 17 -1.28 -4.56 12.14
N PRO A 18 -0.67 -4.93 13.28
CA PRO A 18 -0.52 -4.03 14.44
C PRO A 18 0.46 -2.88 14.22
N LEU A 19 1.45 -3.03 13.33
CA LEU A 19 2.42 -1.99 13.01
C LEU A 19 1.87 -0.91 12.05
N ALA A 20 0.63 -1.08 11.59
CA ALA A 20 0.02 -0.21 10.61
C ALA A 20 -0.93 0.81 11.24
N ARG A 21 -0.74 2.08 10.89
CA ARG A 21 -1.77 3.12 11.02
C ARG A 21 -2.40 3.39 9.67
N VAL A 22 -3.65 2.95 9.50
CA VAL A 22 -4.41 3.13 8.27
C VAL A 22 -5.36 4.33 8.36
N ARG A 23 -5.32 5.18 7.34
CA ARG A 23 -6.29 6.24 7.08
C ARG A 23 -6.73 6.15 5.63
N ILE A 24 -7.99 6.42 5.37
CA ILE A 24 -8.49 6.70 4.01
C ILE A 24 -8.77 8.18 3.97
N GLU A 25 -8.38 8.86 2.91
CA GLU A 25 -8.73 10.26 2.66
C GLU A 25 -9.62 10.32 1.41
N VAL A 26 -10.38 11.41 1.23
CA VAL A 26 -11.09 11.66 -0.04
C VAL A 26 -10.20 12.57 -0.86
N GLY A 27 -9.74 12.08 -2.01
CA GLY A 27 -8.88 12.81 -2.91
C GLY A 27 -9.63 13.87 -3.72
N ALA A 28 -8.88 14.63 -4.51
CA ALA A 28 -9.42 15.75 -5.31
C ALA A 28 -10.44 15.35 -6.38
N GLN A 29 -10.52 14.06 -6.73
CA GLN A 29 -11.48 13.50 -7.70
C GLN A 29 -12.53 12.63 -7.00
N GLU A 30 -12.82 12.93 -5.73
CA GLU A 30 -13.78 12.20 -4.88
C GLU A 30 -13.46 10.71 -4.70
N GLN A 31 -12.21 10.31 -4.95
CA GLN A 31 -11.74 8.93 -4.80
C GLN A 31 -11.24 8.65 -3.39
N PHE A 32 -11.36 7.41 -2.93
CA PHE A 32 -10.72 6.97 -1.68
C PHE A 32 -9.22 6.78 -1.86
N VAL A 33 -8.43 7.52 -1.08
CA VAL A 33 -6.97 7.46 -1.07
C VAL A 33 -6.51 6.76 0.19
N TYR A 34 -5.85 5.61 0.04
CA TYR A 34 -5.36 4.83 1.17
C TYR A 34 -3.97 5.31 1.59
N LYS A 35 -3.82 5.54 2.89
CA LYS A 35 -2.56 5.88 3.55
C LYS A 35 -2.29 4.88 4.67
N ILE A 36 -1.27 4.06 4.48
CA ILE A 36 -0.81 3.08 5.48
C ILE A 36 0.55 3.55 6.00
N SER A 37 0.66 3.81 7.30
CA SER A 37 1.90 4.29 7.92
C SER A 37 2.46 3.25 8.88
N CYS A 38 3.79 3.07 8.87
CA CYS A 38 4.47 2.26 9.88
C CYS A 38 4.54 3.04 11.19
N THR A 39 4.25 2.40 12.32
CA THR A 39 4.38 3.00 13.65
C THR A 39 5.83 3.07 14.13
N GLU A 40 6.73 2.28 13.54
CA GLU A 40 8.14 2.15 13.96
C GLU A 40 9.12 2.82 12.98
N CYS A 41 8.91 2.62 11.68
CA CYS A 41 9.83 3.13 10.66
C CYS A 41 9.63 4.63 10.38
N ARG A 42 10.75 5.36 10.31
CA ARG A 42 10.81 6.76 9.89
C ARG A 42 11.30 6.90 8.45
N ALA A 43 10.83 7.91 7.75
CA ALA A 43 11.29 8.38 6.45
C ALA A 43 12.03 9.73 6.59
N LYS A 44 12.45 10.31 5.46
CA LYS A 44 13.18 11.59 5.44
C LYS A 44 12.39 12.68 6.18
N GLY A 45 13.11 13.45 7.01
CA GLY A 45 12.52 14.53 7.81
C GLY A 45 11.72 14.05 9.03
N ASP A 46 12.09 12.88 9.59
CA ASP A 46 11.48 12.25 10.78
C ASP A 46 9.98 11.92 10.67
N ARG A 47 9.42 11.99 9.46
CA ARG A 47 8.02 11.59 9.23
C ARG A 47 7.92 10.07 9.30
N ALA A 48 6.81 9.54 9.81
CA ALA A 48 6.53 8.12 9.72
C ALA A 48 6.62 7.65 8.26
N TRP A 49 7.25 6.50 8.02
CA TRP A 49 7.20 5.87 6.71
C TRP A 49 5.74 5.58 6.36
N SER A 50 5.33 5.86 5.13
CA SER A 50 3.97 5.57 4.68
C SER A 50 3.90 5.16 3.21
N ALA A 51 3.00 4.22 2.92
CA ALA A 51 2.48 3.96 1.59
C ALA A 51 1.33 4.92 1.31
N TYR A 52 1.56 5.87 0.38
CA TYR A 52 0.55 6.78 -0.15
C TYR A 52 0.50 6.62 -1.68
N ARG A 53 -0.68 6.31 -2.22
CA ARG A 53 -0.88 6.13 -3.67
C ARG A 53 -2.24 6.71 -4.10
N PRO A 54 -2.26 7.85 -4.82
CA PRO A 54 -3.42 8.26 -5.60
C PRO A 54 -3.45 7.45 -6.91
N GLY A 55 -4.59 6.91 -7.33
CA GLY A 55 -4.72 6.31 -8.67
C GLY A 55 -5.64 5.11 -8.82
N GLU A 56 -5.82 4.74 -10.10
CA GLU A 56 -6.89 3.96 -10.75
C GLU A 56 -7.13 2.53 -10.25
N ASP A 57 -6.23 1.97 -9.44
CA ASP A 57 -6.26 0.56 -9.01
C ASP A 57 -6.83 0.38 -7.59
N ASN A 58 -8.01 0.98 -7.36
CA ASN A 58 -8.72 1.00 -6.07
C ASN A 58 -7.97 1.64 -4.89
N GLY A 59 -6.78 2.23 -5.09
CA GLY A 59 -5.90 2.83 -4.05
C GLY A 59 -5.39 1.86 -2.98
N PHE A 60 -6.22 0.92 -2.57
CA PHE A 60 -6.03 -0.10 -1.57
C PHE A 60 -4.96 -1.11 -1.97
N MET A 61 -5.08 -1.75 -3.13
CA MET A 61 -4.12 -2.78 -3.55
C MET A 61 -2.72 -2.20 -3.72
N ALA A 62 -2.60 -1.03 -4.36
CA ALA A 62 -1.31 -0.38 -4.53
C ALA A 62 -0.69 0.04 -3.18
N ALA A 63 -1.49 0.55 -2.24
CA ALA A 63 -1.02 0.89 -0.90
C ALA A 63 -0.65 -0.37 -0.09
N MET A 64 -1.47 -1.42 -0.18
CA MET A 64 -1.28 -2.68 0.54
C MET A 64 -0.07 -3.46 0.02
N ASP A 65 0.14 -3.57 -1.30
CA ASP A 65 1.35 -4.18 -1.89
C ASP A 65 2.62 -3.52 -1.33
N ARG A 66 2.64 -2.18 -1.33
CA ARG A 66 3.79 -1.43 -0.81
C ARG A 66 3.96 -1.61 0.70
N TRP A 67 2.87 -1.72 1.45
CA TRP A 67 2.90 -2.04 2.87
C TRP A 67 3.43 -3.46 3.13
N THR A 68 2.92 -4.46 2.41
CA THR A 68 3.36 -5.86 2.50
C THR A 68 4.85 -5.99 2.24
N PHE A 69 5.39 -5.32 1.21
CA PHE A 69 6.84 -5.32 0.96
C PHE A 69 7.64 -4.66 2.09
N HIS A 70 7.17 -3.51 2.58
CA HIS A 70 7.80 -2.85 3.71
C HIS A 70 7.84 -3.75 4.95
N LEU A 71 6.73 -4.42 5.26
CA LEU A 71 6.62 -5.31 6.40
C LEU A 71 7.55 -6.52 6.24
N SER A 72 7.55 -7.17 5.07
CA SER A 72 8.43 -8.32 4.81
C SER A 72 9.93 -7.96 4.87
N GLU A 73 10.30 -6.75 4.44
CA GLU A 73 11.69 -6.31 4.39
C GLU A 73 12.20 -5.73 5.72
N ARG A 74 11.35 -4.99 6.44
CA ARG A 74 11.74 -4.21 7.63
C ARG A 74 11.30 -4.84 8.95
N HIS A 75 10.29 -5.70 8.90
CA HIS A 75 9.72 -6.35 10.08
C HIS A 75 9.51 -7.85 9.80
N PRO A 76 10.56 -8.64 9.49
CA PRO A 76 10.44 -10.04 9.08
C PRO A 76 9.83 -10.97 10.15
N GLY A 77 9.72 -10.52 11.39
CA GLY A 77 9.03 -11.22 12.48
C GLY A 77 7.61 -10.73 12.78
N SER A 78 7.09 -9.77 12.01
CA SER A 78 5.72 -9.27 12.18
C SER A 78 4.72 -10.32 11.72
N ASP A 79 3.61 -10.44 12.47
CA ASP A 79 2.43 -11.17 12.04
C ASP A 79 1.36 -10.17 11.56
N ALA A 80 0.91 -10.34 10.31
CA ALA A 80 -0.13 -9.53 9.71
C ALA A 80 -0.81 -10.28 8.54
N PRO A 81 -2.15 -10.27 8.44
CA PRO A 81 -2.86 -10.97 7.36
C PRO A 81 -2.43 -10.55 5.94
N CYS A 82 -1.94 -9.33 5.75
CA CYS A 82 -1.45 -8.86 4.45
C CYS A 82 -0.21 -9.60 3.93
N LEU A 83 0.52 -10.33 4.79
CA LEU A 83 1.71 -11.09 4.41
C LEU A 83 1.36 -12.36 3.62
N GLU A 84 0.15 -12.91 3.79
CA GLU A 84 -0.35 -14.04 2.97
C GLU A 84 -0.37 -13.70 1.47
N PHE A 85 -0.49 -12.41 1.15
CA PHE A 85 -0.57 -11.91 -0.23
C PHE A 85 0.79 -11.48 -0.80
N LEU A 86 1.92 -11.74 -0.11
CA LEU A 86 3.25 -11.33 -0.55
C LEU A 86 3.58 -11.82 -1.98
N ALA A 87 3.35 -13.10 -2.26
CA ALA A 87 3.61 -13.67 -3.59
C ALA A 87 2.75 -13.00 -4.68
N ALA A 88 1.47 -12.77 -4.40
CA ALA A 88 0.57 -12.08 -5.33
C ALA A 88 0.98 -10.61 -5.56
N ALA A 89 1.47 -9.92 -4.52
CA ALA A 89 2.00 -8.57 -4.63
C ALA A 89 3.28 -8.54 -5.51
N GLN A 90 4.19 -9.52 -5.31
CA GLN A 90 5.39 -9.68 -6.14
C GLN A 90 5.02 -9.93 -7.61
N GLN A 91 4.04 -10.78 -7.88
CA GLN A 91 3.55 -11.04 -9.23
C GLN A 91 3.02 -9.76 -9.90
N ARG A 92 2.15 -9.00 -9.22
CA ARG A 92 1.69 -7.70 -9.73
C ARG A 92 2.82 -6.72 -9.99
N LEU A 93 3.84 -6.69 -9.12
CA LEU A 93 5.02 -5.86 -9.35
C LEU A 93 5.79 -6.29 -10.60
N HIS A 94 5.96 -7.60 -10.80
CA HIS A 94 6.59 -8.15 -11.98
C HIS A 94 5.81 -7.75 -13.25
N GLU A 95 4.50 -8.00 -13.29
CA GLU A 95 3.63 -7.65 -14.42
C GLU A 95 3.71 -6.16 -14.76
N ARG A 96 3.63 -5.27 -13.75
CA ARG A 96 3.79 -3.81 -13.94
C ARG A 96 5.15 -3.42 -14.50
N ARG A 97 6.22 -4.15 -14.13
CA ARG A 97 7.57 -3.89 -14.66
C ARG A 97 7.70 -4.37 -16.10
N SER A 98 7.12 -5.53 -16.43
CA SER A 98 7.12 -6.12 -17.77
C SER A 98 6.24 -5.35 -18.75
N ALA A 99 5.13 -4.79 -18.29
CA ALA A 99 4.22 -3.98 -19.10
C ALA A 99 4.70 -2.54 -19.33
N ARG A 100 5.76 -2.08 -18.62
CA ARG A 100 6.29 -0.74 -18.82
C ARG A 100 7.02 -0.70 -20.17
N PRO A 101 6.57 0.12 -21.13
CA PRO A 101 7.29 0.24 -22.40
C PRO A 101 8.71 0.73 -22.14
N ILE A 102 9.68 0.07 -22.76
CA ILE A 102 11.06 0.56 -22.82
C ILE A 102 11.00 1.82 -23.69
N PRO A 103 11.39 3.01 -23.19
CA PRO A 103 11.44 4.19 -24.04
C PRO A 103 12.40 3.91 -25.21
N PRO A 104 12.09 4.32 -26.45
CA PRO A 104 12.99 4.11 -27.57
C PRO A 104 14.35 4.76 -27.26
N ALA A 105 15.43 4.08 -27.64
CA ALA A 105 16.77 4.63 -27.56
C ALA A 105 16.79 5.96 -28.32
N GLN A 106 17.22 7.04 -27.65
CA GLN A 106 17.45 8.32 -28.29
C GLN A 106 18.82 8.23 -28.96
N ASP A 107 18.83 8.06 -30.29
CA ASP A 107 20.01 8.23 -31.14
C ASP A 107 20.24 9.72 -31.46
#